data_AF-A0A7D5QLH3-F1
#
_entry.id   AF-A0A7D5QLH3-F1
#
_cell.length_a   1.000
_cell.length_b   1.000
_cell.length_c   1.000
_cell.angle_alpha   90.00
_cell.angle_beta   90.00
_cell.angle_gamma   90.00
#
_symmetry.space_group_name_H-M   'P 1'
#
loop_
_entity.id
_entity.type
_entity.pdbx_description
1 polymer ?
#
loop_
_entity_poly.entity_id
_entity_poly.type
_entity_poly.pdbx_seq_one_letter_code
_entity_poly.pdbx_strand_id
1 'polypeptide(L)'
;MVQAARSGKQNIAEASLASATSKKTELKLIGVSRASFKELLEDLEDFLRQKGLRLWRKDSNEAQTIRRLAYNPNKSYMTYKPYIENKKPEIAANTLICLIHQTSFLLDQLLRRLEKDFLEKGGFTERLYQKRKEKRDDRTNKTYETYKTKENY
;
A
#
# COMPACT_ATOMS: atom_id res chain seq x y z
N MET A 1 -6.94 12.00 14.75
CA MET A 1 -5.75 12.47 13.99
C MET A 1 -4.47 11.69 14.26
N VAL A 2 -3.81 11.83 15.43
CA VAL A 2 -2.49 11.21 15.67
C VAL A 2 -2.52 9.68 15.55
N GLN A 3 -3.56 9.05 16.08
CA GLN A 3 -3.73 7.59 16.00
C GLN A 3 -3.94 7.13 14.56
N ALA A 4 -4.85 7.75 13.81
CA ALA A 4 -5.08 7.47 12.39
C ALA A 4 -3.81 7.62 11.55
N ALA A 5 -3.04 8.70 11.75
CA ALA A 5 -1.76 8.91 11.06
C ALA A 5 -0.73 7.81 11.39
N ARG A 6 -0.60 7.44 12.68
CA ARG A 6 0.29 6.37 13.12
C ARG A 6 -0.14 5.01 12.56
N SER A 7 -1.41 4.67 12.68
CA SER A 7 -2.00 3.43 12.18
C SER A 7 -1.80 3.29 10.68
N GLY A 8 -2.09 4.35 9.90
CA GLY A 8 -1.93 4.36 8.45
C GLY A 8 -0.52 3.96 8.02
N LYS A 9 0.52 4.58 8.59
CA LYS A 9 1.90 4.26 8.24
C LYS A 9 2.36 2.89 8.73
N GLN A 10 1.90 2.45 9.92
CA GLN A 10 2.34 1.19 10.50
C GLN A 10 1.81 0.01 9.68
N ASN A 11 0.53 0.06 9.30
CA ASN A 11 -0.07 -0.98 8.48
C ASN A 11 0.60 -1.10 7.10
N ILE A 12 1.11 -0.01 6.50
CA ILE A 12 1.91 -0.09 5.25
C ILE A 12 3.21 -0.87 5.49
N ALA A 13 3.92 -0.54 6.56
CA ALA A 13 5.19 -1.18 6.88
C ALA A 13 5.00 -2.67 7.18
N GLU A 14 4.01 -3.01 8.00
CA GLU A 14 3.65 -4.40 8.34
C GLU A 14 3.17 -5.18 7.11
N ALA A 15 2.37 -4.56 6.22
CA ALA A 15 1.95 -5.18 4.97
C ALA A 15 3.16 -5.52 4.08
N SER A 16 4.11 -4.60 3.95
CA SER A 16 5.35 -4.85 3.19
C SER A 16 6.14 -6.02 3.75
N LEU A 17 6.27 -6.12 5.08
CA LEU A 17 6.96 -7.25 5.73
C LEU A 17 6.23 -8.58 5.49
N ALA A 18 4.90 -8.57 5.52
CA ALA A 18 4.08 -9.76 5.28
C ALA A 18 3.96 -10.16 3.80
N SER A 19 4.31 -9.27 2.86
CA SER A 19 4.08 -9.42 1.42
C SER A 19 4.68 -10.69 0.80
N ALA A 20 5.79 -11.17 1.36
CA ALA A 20 6.48 -12.37 0.87
C ALA A 20 5.82 -13.67 1.33
N THR A 21 5.13 -13.66 2.49
CA THR A 21 4.65 -14.87 3.16
C THR A 21 3.12 -14.99 3.19
N SER A 22 2.39 -13.88 3.16
CA SER A 22 0.92 -13.87 3.20
C SER A 22 0.31 -12.72 2.41
N LYS A 23 -0.12 -13.02 1.18
CA LYS A 23 -0.88 -12.07 0.33
C LYS A 23 -2.22 -11.65 0.94
N LYS A 24 -2.87 -12.54 1.68
CA LYS A 24 -4.10 -12.22 2.41
C LYS A 24 -3.85 -11.18 3.51
N THR A 25 -2.76 -11.32 4.25
CA THR A 25 -2.38 -10.37 5.31
C THR A 25 -1.98 -9.02 4.69
N GLU A 26 -1.17 -9.04 3.64
CA GLU A 26 -0.79 -7.84 2.89
C GLU A 26 -2.03 -7.06 2.42
N LEU A 27 -2.97 -7.72 1.74
CA LEU A 27 -4.25 -7.13 1.32
C LEU A 27 -5.02 -6.49 2.47
N LYS A 28 -5.20 -7.24 3.57
CA LYS A 28 -5.92 -6.76 4.75
C LYS A 28 -5.29 -5.50 5.33
N LEU A 29 -3.96 -5.50 5.54
CA LEU A 29 -3.25 -4.40 6.17
C LEU A 29 -3.23 -3.16 5.28
N ILE A 30 -3.06 -3.30 3.96
CA ILE A 30 -3.20 -2.17 3.03
C ILE A 30 -4.62 -1.58 3.09
N GLY A 31 -5.66 -2.42 3.19
CA GLY A 31 -7.04 -1.98 3.38
C GLY A 31 -7.25 -1.20 4.68
N VAL A 32 -6.68 -1.68 5.80
CA VAL A 32 -6.71 -0.97 7.09
C VAL A 32 -5.98 0.37 7.00
N SER A 33 -4.80 0.40 6.37
CA SER A 33 -4.06 1.65 6.15
C SER A 33 -4.89 2.67 5.37
N ARG A 34 -5.56 2.23 4.30
CA ARG A 34 -6.43 3.08 3.48
C ARG A 34 -7.59 3.67 4.28
N ALA A 35 -8.21 2.88 5.16
CA ALA A 35 -9.25 3.34 6.07
C ALA A 35 -8.71 4.36 7.09
N SER A 36 -7.55 4.10 7.69
CA SER A 36 -6.90 5.06 8.61
C SER A 36 -6.57 6.40 7.94
N PHE A 37 -6.15 6.41 6.67
CA PHE A 37 -5.96 7.67 5.95
C PHE A 37 -7.26 8.38 5.57
N LYS A 38 -8.36 7.65 5.40
CA LYS A 38 -9.69 8.25 5.23
C LYS A 38 -10.13 8.96 6.51
N GLU A 39 -9.97 8.30 7.67
CA GLU A 39 -10.25 8.91 8.97
C GLU A 39 -9.39 10.18 9.20
N LEU A 40 -8.09 10.11 8.89
CA LEU A 40 -7.21 11.28 9.00
C LEU A 40 -7.63 12.44 8.06
N LEU A 41 -8.13 12.13 6.87
CA LEU A 41 -8.65 13.13 5.94
C LEU A 41 -9.88 13.83 6.53
N GLU A 42 -10.86 13.06 7.00
CA GLU A 42 -12.08 13.57 7.64
C GLU A 42 -11.75 14.45 8.84
N ASP A 43 -10.80 14.03 9.69
CA ASP A 43 -10.34 14.84 10.82
C ASP A 43 -9.73 16.20 10.39
N LEU A 44 -8.96 16.23 9.29
CA LEU A 44 -8.32 17.45 8.80
C LEU A 44 -9.33 18.40 8.17
N GLU A 45 -10.31 17.87 7.43
CA GLU A 45 -11.42 18.64 6.88
C GLU A 45 -12.28 19.24 7.99
N ASP A 46 -12.58 18.46 9.03
CA ASP A 46 -13.29 18.91 10.21
C ASP A 46 -12.51 19.98 10.99
N PHE A 47 -11.19 19.82 11.14
CA PHE A 47 -10.32 20.83 11.76
C PHE A 47 -10.38 22.16 11.02
N LEU A 48 -10.32 22.14 9.68
CA LEU A 48 -10.45 23.35 8.87
C LEU A 48 -11.83 23.99 9.05
N ARG A 49 -12.90 23.18 8.97
CA ARG A 49 -14.28 23.64 9.13
C ARG A 49 -14.53 24.29 10.49
N GLN A 50 -14.14 23.63 11.58
CA GLN A 50 -14.35 24.12 12.94
C GLN A 50 -13.61 25.44 13.23
N LYS A 51 -12.49 25.69 12.54
CA LYS A 51 -11.71 26.92 12.68
C LYS A 51 -12.05 27.99 11.64
N GLY A 52 -13.02 27.76 10.76
CA GLY A 52 -13.37 28.67 9.67
C GLY A 52 -12.22 28.88 8.67
N LEU A 53 -11.33 27.90 8.54
CA LEU A 53 -10.19 27.95 7.63
C LEU A 53 -10.58 27.40 6.27
N ARG A 54 -9.99 27.95 5.20
CA ARG A 54 -10.36 27.56 3.84
C ARG A 54 -9.80 26.18 3.49
N LEU A 55 -10.69 25.28 3.07
CA LEU A 55 -10.30 24.06 2.36
C LEU A 55 -9.94 24.40 0.91
N TRP A 56 -8.76 23.97 0.47
CA TRP A 56 -8.32 24.18 -0.90
C TRP A 56 -9.06 23.24 -1.84
N ARG A 57 -9.61 23.82 -2.92
CA ARG A 57 -10.09 23.00 -4.03
C ARG A 57 -8.91 22.33 -4.72
N LYS A 58 -9.15 21.16 -5.31
CA LYS A 58 -8.13 20.38 -6.03
C LYS A 58 -7.42 21.18 -7.14
N ASP A 59 -8.13 22.11 -7.76
CA ASP A 59 -7.67 22.96 -8.87
C ASP A 59 -7.01 24.27 -8.43
N SER A 60 -6.94 24.57 -7.13
CA SER A 60 -6.30 25.80 -6.64
C SER A 60 -4.78 25.79 -6.87
N ASN A 61 -4.20 26.98 -7.09
CA ASN A 61 -2.76 27.12 -7.32
C ASN A 61 -1.91 26.55 -6.17
N GLU A 62 -2.38 26.71 -4.94
CA GLU A 62 -1.75 26.19 -3.73
C GLU A 62 -1.76 24.65 -3.72
N ALA A 63 -2.92 24.04 -3.94
CA ALA A 63 -3.05 22.59 -3.99
C ALA A 63 -2.24 21.98 -5.14
N GLN A 64 -2.26 22.59 -6.32
CA GLN A 64 -1.45 22.16 -7.46
C GLN A 64 0.04 22.26 -7.17
N THR A 65 0.48 23.31 -6.48
CA THR A 65 1.89 23.48 -6.10
C THR A 65 2.36 22.34 -5.21
N ILE A 66 1.60 21.99 -4.16
CA ILE A 66 1.94 20.86 -3.29
C ILE A 66 1.91 19.54 -4.06
N ARG A 67 0.87 19.31 -4.86
CA ARG A 67 0.72 18.05 -5.63
C ARG A 67 1.87 17.83 -6.61
N ARG A 68 2.41 18.89 -7.22
CA ARG A 68 3.55 18.81 -8.14
C ARG A 68 4.83 18.33 -7.48
N LEU A 69 5.03 18.59 -6.18
CA LEU A 69 6.23 18.14 -5.45
C LEU A 69 6.37 16.61 -5.43
N ALA A 70 5.28 15.86 -5.59
CA ALA A 70 5.34 14.40 -5.64
C ALA A 70 6.12 13.86 -6.85
N TYR A 71 6.26 14.65 -7.92
CA TYR A 71 7.03 14.30 -9.11
C TYR A 71 8.52 14.64 -8.99
N ASN A 72 8.94 15.31 -7.92
CA ASN A 72 10.35 15.59 -7.70
C ASN A 72 11.10 14.28 -7.36
N PRO A 73 12.32 14.10 -7.88
CA PRO A 73 13.19 13.00 -7.47
C PRO A 73 13.63 13.17 -6.00
N ASN A 74 13.94 12.07 -5.32
CA ASN A 74 14.48 12.05 -3.95
C ASN A 74 13.66 12.85 -2.91
N LYS A 75 12.35 12.92 -3.11
CA LYS A 75 11.43 13.57 -2.16
C LYS A 75 11.52 12.93 -0.78
N SER A 76 11.51 13.79 0.24
CA SER A 76 11.52 13.38 1.64
C SER A 76 10.64 14.32 2.45
N TYR A 77 10.61 14.12 3.77
CA TYR A 77 9.97 15.07 4.68
C TYR A 77 10.46 16.51 4.45
N MET A 78 11.75 16.70 4.15
CA MET A 78 12.34 18.03 3.94
C MET A 78 11.74 18.77 2.73
N THR A 79 11.20 18.05 1.74
CA THR A 79 10.49 18.64 0.59
C THR A 79 9.21 19.34 1.03
N TYR A 80 8.52 18.79 2.03
CA TYR A 80 7.22 19.29 2.49
C TYR A 80 7.31 20.13 3.76
N LYS A 81 8.40 19.99 4.53
CA LYS A 81 8.68 20.76 5.75
C LYS A 81 8.36 22.25 5.62
N PRO A 82 8.74 22.98 4.54
CA PRO A 82 8.44 24.40 4.39
C PRO A 82 6.95 24.75 4.30
N TYR A 83 6.08 23.77 4.04
CA TYR A 83 4.63 23.96 3.92
C TYR A 83 3.87 23.47 5.16
N ILE A 84 4.56 22.82 6.10
CA ILE A 84 3.98 22.20 7.28
C ILE A 84 4.50 22.89 8.54
N GLU A 85 5.81 22.91 8.75
CA GLU A 85 6.40 23.50 9.95
C GLU A 85 6.39 25.03 9.90
N ASN A 86 6.06 25.66 11.04
CA ASN A 86 6.04 27.12 11.20
C ASN A 86 5.15 27.85 10.18
N LYS A 87 4.16 27.16 9.60
CA LYS A 87 3.15 27.74 8.71
C LYS A 87 1.82 27.92 9.42
N LYS A 88 0.97 28.75 8.82
CA LYS A 88 -0.42 28.91 9.26
C LYS A 88 -1.10 27.54 9.27
N PRO A 89 -1.94 27.23 10.29
CA PRO A 89 -2.60 25.93 10.38
C PRO A 89 -3.38 25.55 9.12
N GLU A 90 -3.97 26.51 8.41
CA GLU A 90 -4.65 26.30 7.14
C GLU A 90 -3.71 25.70 6.07
N ILE A 91 -2.51 26.26 5.91
CA ILE A 91 -1.54 25.81 4.91
C ILE A 91 -1.05 24.40 5.25
N ALA A 92 -0.73 24.17 6.53
CA ALA A 92 -0.25 22.87 7.00
C ALA A 92 -1.31 21.78 6.80
N ALA A 93 -2.56 22.03 7.22
CA ALA A 93 -3.65 21.07 7.08
C ALA A 93 -3.95 20.75 5.60
N ASN A 94 -4.06 21.77 4.74
CA ASN A 94 -4.30 21.55 3.31
C ASN A 94 -3.14 20.84 2.60
N THR A 95 -1.90 21.09 3.02
CA THR A 95 -0.72 20.36 2.53
C THR A 95 -0.84 18.87 2.87
N LEU A 96 -1.20 18.54 4.12
CA LEU A 96 -1.41 17.16 4.54
C LEU A 96 -2.57 16.49 3.78
N ILE A 97 -3.67 17.21 3.56
CA ILE A 97 -4.81 16.72 2.74
C ILE A 97 -4.34 16.36 1.32
N CYS A 98 -3.52 17.18 0.68
CA CYS A 98 -2.96 16.88 -0.64
C CYS A 98 -2.15 15.58 -0.63
N LEU A 99 -1.29 15.40 0.38
CA LEU A 99 -0.48 14.19 0.55
C LEU A 99 -1.33 12.95 0.82
N ILE A 100 -2.38 13.09 1.63
CA ILE A 100 -3.30 11.99 1.95
C ILE A 100 -4.06 11.54 0.71
N HIS A 101 -4.53 12.46 -0.14
CA HIS A 101 -5.16 12.10 -1.40
C HIS A 101 -4.21 11.34 -2.34
N GLN A 102 -2.95 11.79 -2.45
CA GLN A 102 -1.96 11.11 -3.29
C GLN A 102 -1.62 9.72 -2.75
N THR A 103 -1.41 9.60 -1.44
CA THR A 103 -1.15 8.33 -0.77
C THR A 103 -2.34 7.38 -0.92
N SER A 104 -3.55 7.87 -0.70
CA SER A 104 -4.79 7.12 -0.87
C SER A 104 -4.94 6.58 -2.29
N PHE A 105 -4.69 7.40 -3.30
CA PHE A 105 -4.72 6.96 -4.70
C PHE A 105 -3.73 5.82 -4.96
N LEU A 106 -2.49 5.92 -4.45
CA LEU A 106 -1.48 4.88 -4.61
C LEU A 106 -1.87 3.59 -3.89
N LEU A 107 -2.44 3.68 -2.69
CA LEU A 107 -2.97 2.52 -1.95
C LEU A 107 -4.13 1.86 -2.70
N ASP A 108 -5.03 2.64 -3.30
CA ASP A 108 -6.13 2.11 -4.11
C ASP A 108 -5.61 1.35 -5.35
N GLN A 109 -4.54 1.84 -5.99
CA GLN A 109 -3.88 1.11 -7.08
C GLN A 109 -3.20 -0.17 -6.60
N LEU A 110 -2.53 -0.11 -5.44
CA LEU A 110 -1.89 -1.28 -4.84
C LEU A 110 -2.91 -2.36 -4.48
N LEU A 111 -4.04 -2.00 -3.87
CA LEU A 111 -5.13 -2.93 -3.55
C LEU A 111 -5.64 -3.63 -4.81
N ARG A 112 -5.98 -2.88 -5.86
CA ARG A 112 -6.41 -3.45 -7.15
C ARG A 112 -5.39 -4.44 -7.71
N ARG A 113 -4.10 -4.12 -7.62
CA ARG A 113 -3.04 -5.01 -8.10
C ARG A 113 -2.94 -6.28 -7.26
N LEU A 114 -2.96 -6.15 -5.94
CA LEU A 114 -2.87 -7.27 -5.01
C LEU A 114 -4.07 -8.20 -5.12
N GLU A 115 -5.28 -7.67 -5.29
CA GLU A 115 -6.52 -8.44 -5.49
C GLU A 115 -6.42 -9.25 -6.79
N LYS A 116 -5.99 -8.61 -7.89
CA LYS A 116 -5.75 -9.28 -9.16
C LYS A 116 -4.70 -10.40 -9.03
N ASP A 117 -3.56 -10.11 -8.43
CA ASP A 117 -2.49 -11.11 -8.23
C ASP A 117 -2.96 -12.26 -7.33
N PHE A 118 -3.81 -12.00 -6.33
CA PHE A 118 -4.36 -13.02 -5.46
C PHE A 118 -5.34 -13.93 -6.22
N LEU A 119 -6.21 -13.37 -7.05
CA LEU A 119 -7.15 -14.14 -7.89
C LEU A 119 -6.42 -14.98 -8.96
N GLU A 120 -5.39 -14.43 -9.60
CA GLU A 120 -4.67 -15.11 -10.69
C GLU A 120 -3.69 -16.19 -10.19
N LYS A 121 -3.00 -15.94 -9.08
CA LYS A 121 -1.87 -16.77 -8.63
C LYS A 121 -2.14 -17.53 -7.34
N GLY A 122 -3.24 -17.22 -6.66
CA GLY A 122 -3.53 -17.74 -5.32
C GLY A 122 -2.58 -17.24 -4.23
N GLY A 123 -2.79 -17.77 -3.03
CA GLY A 123 -1.98 -17.48 -1.86
C GLY A 123 -0.54 -18.02 -1.96
N PHE A 124 0.33 -17.59 -1.05
CA PHE A 124 1.69 -18.13 -0.95
C PHE A 124 1.67 -19.63 -0.61
N THR A 125 0.86 -20.04 0.37
CA THR A 125 0.70 -21.44 0.80
C THR A 125 0.18 -22.33 -0.32
N GLU A 126 -0.77 -21.83 -1.12
CA GLU A 126 -1.33 -22.54 -2.28
C GLU A 126 -0.26 -22.76 -3.34
N ARG A 127 0.51 -21.73 -3.69
CA ARG A 127 1.64 -21.85 -4.61
C ARG A 127 2.72 -22.81 -4.12
N LEU A 128 3.05 -22.76 -2.83
CA LEU A 128 4.03 -23.68 -2.23
C LEU A 128 3.49 -25.12 -2.19
N TYR A 129 2.18 -25.30 -2.02
CA TYR A 129 1.53 -26.60 -2.12
C TYR A 129 1.64 -27.16 -3.55
N GLN A 130 1.35 -26.36 -4.58
CA GLN A 130 1.50 -26.79 -5.97
C GLN A 130 2.93 -27.17 -6.31
N LYS A 131 3.93 -26.35 -5.97
CA LYS A 131 5.35 -26.70 -6.17
C LYS A 131 5.76 -27.97 -5.44
N ARG A 132 5.21 -28.22 -4.23
CA ARG A 132 5.46 -29.46 -3.49
C ARG A 132 4.82 -30.66 -4.18
N LYS A 133 3.66 -30.49 -4.80
CA LYS A 133 2.99 -31.53 -5.59
C LYS A 133 3.80 -31.87 -6.84
N GLU A 134 4.18 -30.87 -7.63
CA GLU A 134 5.03 -31.04 -8.83
C GLU A 134 6.32 -31.80 -8.51
N LYS A 135 7.03 -31.42 -7.44
CA LYS A 135 8.26 -32.12 -7.03
C LYS A 135 8.04 -33.58 -6.62
N ARG A 136 6.87 -33.91 -6.06
CA ARG A 136 6.51 -35.31 -5.74
C ARG A 136 6.21 -36.10 -7.00
N ASP A 137 5.50 -35.50 -7.95
CA ASP A 137 5.13 -36.15 -9.21
C ASP A 137 6.39 -36.40 -10.07
N ASP A 138 7.32 -35.44 -10.13
CA ASP A 138 8.63 -35.59 -10.80
C ASP A 138 9.47 -36.73 -10.21
N ARG A 139 9.53 -36.82 -8.87
CA ARG A 139 10.27 -37.89 -8.19
C ARG A 139 9.68 -39.26 -8.51
N THR A 140 8.36 -39.33 -8.57
CA THR A 140 7.62 -40.55 -8.91
C THR A 140 7.90 -40.97 -10.35
N ASN A 141 7.81 -40.04 -11.31
CA ASN A 141 8.10 -40.32 -12.73
C ASN A 141 9.54 -40.78 -12.96
N LYS A 142 10.52 -40.14 -12.33
CA LYS A 142 11.94 -40.52 -12.42
C LYS A 142 12.20 -41.91 -11.85
N THR A 143 11.46 -42.27 -10.81
CA THR A 143 11.50 -43.60 -10.20
C THR A 143 10.92 -44.65 -11.17
N TYR A 144 9.75 -44.38 -11.78
CA TYR A 144 9.15 -45.26 -12.80
C TYR A 144 10.03 -45.48 -14.03
N GLU A 145 10.67 -44.43 -14.58
CA GLU A 145 11.62 -44.59 -15.68
C GLU A 145 12.79 -45.48 -15.30
N THR A 146 13.34 -45.31 -14.10
CA THR A 146 14.48 -46.12 -13.62
C THR A 146 14.13 -47.61 -13.51
N TYR A 147 12.90 -47.96 -13.12
CA TYR A 147 12.45 -49.36 -13.07
C TYR A 147 12.23 -49.92 -14.48
N LYS A 148 11.66 -49.13 -15.40
CA LYS A 148 11.43 -49.55 -16.80
C LYS A 148 12.73 -49.85 -17.55
N THR A 149 13.82 -49.13 -17.27
CA THR A 149 15.12 -49.40 -17.90
C THR A 149 15.77 -50.69 -17.37
N LYS A 150 15.42 -51.14 -16.16
CA LYS A 150 15.95 -52.37 -15.55
C LYS A 150 15.20 -53.63 -15.98
N GLU A 151 13.94 -53.53 -16.40
CA GLU A 151 13.16 -54.66 -16.93
C GLU A 151 13.43 -54.95 -18.42
N ASN A 152 14.19 -54.10 -19.11
CA ASN A 152 14.58 -54.28 -20.52
C ASN A 152 15.99 -54.89 -20.70
N TYR A 153 16.56 -55.47 -19.64
CA TYR A 153 17.76 -56.29 -19.64
C TYR A 153 17.44 -57.63 -18.97
#